data_AF-A0A941XKW1-F1
#
_entry.id   AF-A0A941XKW1-F1
#
_cell.length_a   1.000
_cell.length_b   1.000
_cell.length_c   1.000
_cell.angle_alpha   90.00
_cell.angle_beta   90.00
_cell.angle_gamma   90.00
#
_symmetry.space_group_name_H-M   'P 1'
#
loop_
_entity.id
_entity.type
_entity.pdbx_description
1 polymer ?
#
loop_
_entity_poly.entity_id
_entity_poly.type
_entity_poly.pdbx_seq_one_letter_code
_entity_poly.pdbx_strand_id
1 'polypeptide(L)'
;MLNLLGILAGLVLGTGCDHTTVGYLDVRNAGYRPDTVYFKAVLNPEDPEEARRIQFEIPWQTTPIEGVQGTLPISYQIRSIVCKQGQEEAIRQFRMIRKGVIELPWDHTVPRGDYIFNLQISNEGRSLAKDSLITIIIN
;
A
#
# COMPACT_ATOMS: atom_id res chain seq x y z
N MET A 1 -67.46 -23.79 10.70
CA MET A 1 -67.06 -22.53 10.06
C MET A 1 -65.78 -22.08 10.78
N LEU A 2 -64.61 -22.37 10.17
CA LEU A 2 -63.62 -21.41 9.63
C LEU A 2 -63.12 -20.41 10.69
N ASN A 3 -61.84 -20.07 10.89
CA ASN A 3 -60.47 -20.37 10.42
C ASN A 3 -59.58 -19.50 11.38
N LEU A 4 -58.29 -19.69 11.71
CA LEU A 4 -57.13 -20.05 10.91
C LEU A 4 -55.89 -20.28 11.83
N LEU A 5 -55.01 -21.20 11.41
CA LEU A 5 -53.57 -21.34 11.70
C LEU A 5 -52.81 -19.99 11.85
N GLY A 6 -51.62 -19.86 12.44
CA GLY A 6 -50.57 -20.79 12.89
C GLY A 6 -49.41 -19.96 13.52
N ILE A 7 -48.72 -20.44 14.56
CA ILE A 7 -47.43 -21.18 14.56
C ILE A 7 -46.18 -20.32 14.28
N LEU A 8 -45.21 -20.45 15.21
CA LEU A 8 -43.77 -20.10 15.21
C LEU A 8 -43.42 -18.60 15.37
N ALA A 9 -42.92 -18.14 16.52
CA ALA A 9 -41.65 -18.48 17.18
C ALA A 9 -40.45 -18.41 16.23
N GLY A 10 -39.68 -17.33 16.33
CA GLY A 10 -38.47 -17.14 15.53
C GLY A 10 -37.95 -15.72 15.62
N LEU A 11 -37.55 -15.33 16.83
CA LEU A 11 -36.70 -14.18 17.08
C LEU A 11 -35.40 -14.35 16.27
N VAL A 12 -35.35 -13.80 15.05
CA VAL A 12 -34.10 -13.68 14.30
C VAL A 12 -33.34 -12.50 14.90
N LEU A 13 -32.77 -12.72 16.09
CA LEU A 13 -31.53 -12.05 16.46
C LEU A 13 -30.50 -12.56 15.47
N GLY A 14 -30.32 -11.83 14.37
CA GLY A 14 -29.13 -11.94 13.55
C GLY A 14 -27.94 -11.46 14.37
N THR A 15 -27.48 -12.27 15.33
CA THR A 15 -26.10 -12.18 15.79
C THR A 15 -25.25 -12.75 14.66
N GLY A 16 -25.02 -11.93 13.64
CA GLY A 16 -23.88 -12.10 12.76
C GLY A 16 -22.62 -11.84 13.59
N CYS A 17 -22.28 -12.78 14.47
CA CYS A 17 -20.91 -12.86 14.97
C CYS A 17 -20.11 -13.46 13.83
N ASP A 18 -19.73 -12.62 12.87
CA ASP A 18 -18.68 -12.97 11.92
C ASP A 18 -17.40 -13.16 12.74
N HIS A 19 -17.13 -14.42 13.08
CA HIS A 19 -15.88 -14.82 13.69
C HIS A 19 -14.78 -14.65 12.64
N THR A 20 -14.31 -13.42 12.44
CA THR A 20 -13.08 -13.18 11.69
C THR A 20 -11.99 -13.93 12.42
N THR A 21 -11.45 -14.98 11.81
CA THR A 21 -10.32 -15.71 12.40
C THR A 21 -9.21 -14.69 12.62
N VAL A 22 -8.88 -14.43 13.89
CA VAL A 22 -7.78 -13.56 14.25
C VAL A 22 -6.52 -14.08 13.55
N GLY A 23 -5.83 -13.20 12.85
CA GLY A 23 -4.66 -13.55 12.05
C GLY A 23 -4.92 -14.19 10.68
N TYR A 24 -6.14 -14.12 10.12
CA TYR A 24 -6.32 -14.42 8.70
C TYR A 24 -5.59 -13.35 7.84
N LEU A 25 -4.74 -13.78 6.91
CA LEU A 25 -4.03 -12.90 5.97
C LEU A 25 -3.80 -13.65 4.64
N ASP A 26 -4.22 -13.02 3.54
CA ASP A 26 -4.03 -13.46 2.16
C ASP A 26 -3.49 -12.31 1.31
N VAL A 27 -2.31 -12.55 0.71
CA VAL A 27 -1.56 -11.60 -0.11
C VAL A 27 -1.29 -12.15 -1.52
N ARG A 28 -2.02 -13.19 -1.95
CA ARG A 28 -1.83 -13.81 -3.26
C ARG A 28 -2.02 -12.80 -4.39
N ASN A 29 -3.06 -11.97 -4.27
CA ASN A 29 -3.41 -10.92 -5.23
C ASN A 29 -2.86 -9.54 -4.86
N ALA A 30 -1.98 -9.45 -3.86
CA ALA A 30 -1.41 -8.19 -3.42
C ALA A 30 -0.56 -7.57 -4.54
N GLY A 31 -0.83 -6.31 -4.89
CA GLY A 31 -0.15 -5.62 -5.99
C GLY A 31 -0.48 -4.14 -6.06
N TYR A 32 0.35 -3.41 -6.80
CA TYR A 32 0.11 -2.02 -7.16
C TYR A 32 -0.50 -1.92 -8.56
N ARG A 33 -1.31 -0.90 -8.77
CA ARG A 33 -1.88 -0.53 -10.08
C ARG A 33 -1.73 0.97 -10.28
N PRO A 34 -0.87 1.44 -11.20
CA PRO A 34 0.12 0.65 -11.95
C PRO A 34 1.21 0.03 -11.04
N ASP A 35 1.89 -1.01 -11.52
CA ASP A 35 3.04 -1.64 -10.85
C ASP A 35 4.38 -0.95 -11.19
N THR A 36 4.33 0.11 -11.99
CA THR A 36 5.45 1.00 -12.30
C THR A 36 5.01 2.45 -12.20
N VAL A 37 5.80 3.29 -11.52
CA VAL A 37 5.57 4.74 -11.44
C VAL A 37 6.85 5.52 -11.75
N TYR A 38 6.69 6.76 -12.20
CA TYR A 38 7.80 7.64 -12.56
C TYR A 38 7.83 8.86 -11.64
N PHE A 39 8.94 9.05 -10.93
CA PHE A 39 9.24 10.26 -10.16
C PHE A 39 10.45 10.98 -10.77
N LYS A 40 10.58 12.29 -10.56
CA LYS A 40 11.71 13.07 -11.10
C LYS A 40 12.76 13.33 -10.02
N ALA A 41 14.03 13.12 -10.37
CA ALA A 41 15.18 13.52 -9.54
C ALA A 41 15.42 15.03 -9.52
N VAL A 42 15.05 15.73 -10.61
CA VAL A 42 15.23 17.18 -10.72
C VAL A 42 13.96 17.78 -11.25
N LEU A 43 13.44 18.77 -10.51
CA LEU A 43 12.25 19.52 -10.90
C LEU A 43 12.63 20.77 -11.70
N ASN A 44 11.85 21.06 -12.74
CA ASN A 44 11.95 22.27 -13.55
C ASN A 44 10.98 23.34 -13.02
N PRO A 45 11.45 24.44 -12.42
CA PRO A 45 10.57 25.51 -11.94
C PRO A 45 9.86 26.29 -13.06
N GLU A 46 10.26 26.13 -14.31
CA GLU A 46 9.56 26.72 -15.47
C GLU A 46 8.35 25.88 -15.92
N ASP A 47 8.28 24.60 -15.53
CA ASP A 47 7.11 23.77 -15.76
C ASP A 47 6.05 24.08 -14.68
N PRO A 48 4.82 24.47 -15.05
CA PRO A 48 3.81 24.88 -14.06
C PRO A 48 3.43 23.79 -13.05
N GLU A 49 3.42 22.52 -13.44
CA GLU A 49 3.05 21.43 -12.54
C GLU A 49 4.19 21.11 -11.54
N GLU A 50 5.43 21.19 -12.00
CA GLU A 50 6.61 21.04 -11.15
C GLU A 50 6.84 22.25 -10.24
N ALA A 51 6.62 23.46 -10.74
CA ALA A 51 6.65 24.70 -9.95
C ALA A 51 5.64 24.63 -8.79
N ARG A 52 4.42 24.13 -9.05
CA ARG A 52 3.42 23.89 -7.99
C ARG A 52 3.90 22.85 -6.98
N ARG A 53 4.53 21.77 -7.42
CA ARG A 53 5.11 20.75 -6.52
C ARG A 53 6.17 21.35 -5.60
N ILE A 54 7.05 22.19 -6.12
CA ILE A 54 8.05 22.90 -5.33
C ILE A 54 7.35 23.86 -4.35
N GLN A 55 6.44 24.70 -4.84
CA GLN A 55 5.75 25.72 -4.04
C GLN A 55 4.99 25.13 -2.85
N PHE A 56 4.36 23.97 -3.03
CA PHE A 56 3.54 23.31 -2.02
C PHE A 56 4.22 22.08 -1.40
N GLU A 57 5.50 21.88 -1.68
CA GLU A 57 6.32 20.79 -1.13
C GLU A 57 5.68 19.40 -1.33
N ILE A 58 5.03 19.18 -2.48
CA ILE A 58 4.18 18.00 -2.71
C ILE A 58 5.06 16.76 -2.92
N PRO A 59 5.02 15.76 -2.02
CA PRO A 59 5.84 14.57 -2.17
C PRO A 59 5.38 13.72 -3.35
N TRP A 60 6.28 12.87 -3.84
CA TRP A 60 5.95 11.82 -4.77
C TRP A 60 5.30 10.64 -4.03
N GLN A 61 4.25 10.06 -4.60
CA GLN A 61 3.52 8.96 -3.98
C GLN A 61 3.07 7.93 -5.03
N THR A 62 3.09 6.66 -4.64
CA THR A 62 2.44 5.57 -5.39
C THR A 62 0.93 5.54 -5.13
N THR A 63 0.19 4.73 -5.88
CA THR A 63 -1.16 4.31 -5.45
C THR A 63 -1.06 3.41 -4.21
N PRO A 64 -2.13 3.29 -3.41
CA PRO A 64 -2.19 2.30 -2.33
C PRO A 64 -2.13 0.87 -2.88
N ILE A 65 -1.61 -0.06 -2.07
CA ILE A 65 -1.63 -1.48 -2.43
C ILE A 65 -3.06 -2.03 -2.45
N GLU A 66 -3.34 -2.87 -3.45
CA GLU A 66 -4.62 -3.54 -3.65
C GLU A 66 -4.49 -5.06 -3.41
N GLY A 67 -5.63 -5.76 -3.34
CA GLY A 67 -5.66 -7.23 -3.36
C GLY A 67 -5.17 -7.93 -2.09
N VAL A 68 -4.96 -7.18 -1.00
CA VAL A 68 -4.67 -7.70 0.33
C VAL A 68 -5.99 -7.93 1.08
N GLN A 69 -6.17 -9.14 1.59
CA GLN A 69 -7.32 -9.51 2.42
C GLN A 69 -6.82 -10.04 3.76
N GLY A 70 -7.43 -9.59 4.86
CA GLY A 70 -7.01 -10.04 6.18
C GLY A 70 -7.78 -9.38 7.30
N THR A 71 -7.65 -9.94 8.49
CA THR A 71 -8.18 -9.35 9.73
C THR A 71 -7.36 -8.09 10.06
N LEU A 72 -8.05 -6.99 10.37
CA LEU A 72 -7.42 -5.72 10.74
C LEU A 72 -6.84 -5.77 12.17
N PRO A 73 -5.79 -5.00 12.47
CA PRO A 73 -5.07 -4.10 11.58
C PRO A 73 -4.07 -4.84 10.68
N ILE A 74 -3.92 -4.34 9.43
CA ILE A 74 -2.89 -4.80 8.50
C ILE A 74 -1.80 -3.73 8.39
N SER A 75 -0.54 -4.12 8.50
CA SER A 75 0.63 -3.25 8.37
C SER A 75 1.44 -3.58 7.12
N TYR A 76 2.08 -2.54 6.59
CA TYR A 76 2.93 -2.59 5.40
C TYR A 76 4.29 -2.02 5.73
N GLN A 77 5.35 -2.68 5.30
CA GLN A 77 6.72 -2.27 5.53
C GLN A 77 7.57 -2.49 4.29
N ILE A 78 8.47 -1.53 4.00
CA ILE A 78 9.52 -1.72 3.00
C ILE A 78 10.53 -2.70 3.61
N ARG A 79 10.64 -3.89 3.02
CA ARG A 79 11.57 -4.93 3.49
C ARG A 79 12.94 -4.76 2.84
N SER A 80 12.97 -4.51 1.54
CA SER A 80 14.19 -4.17 0.81
C SER A 80 13.86 -3.45 -0.49
N ILE A 81 14.85 -2.72 -1.00
CA ILE A 81 14.80 -2.05 -2.29
C ILE A 81 15.98 -2.58 -3.10
N VAL A 82 15.71 -3.12 -4.29
CA VAL A 82 16.77 -3.51 -5.23
C VAL A 82 17.11 -2.29 -6.07
N CYS A 83 18.38 -1.88 -6.02
CA CYS A 83 18.92 -0.72 -6.70
C CYS A 83 20.42 -0.91 -7.02
N LYS A 84 21.06 0.09 -7.66
CA LYS A 84 22.50 0.02 -7.94
C LYS A 84 23.31 0.21 -6.64
N GLN A 85 24.52 -0.35 -6.61
CA GLN A 85 25.45 -0.19 -5.49
C GLN A 85 25.79 1.29 -5.25
N GLY A 86 25.92 1.69 -3.98
CA GLY A 86 26.24 3.08 -3.61
C GLY A 86 25.01 3.99 -3.44
N GLN A 87 23.80 3.43 -3.50
CA GLN A 87 22.54 4.16 -3.34
C GLN A 87 21.87 3.91 -1.97
N GLU A 88 22.55 3.21 -1.06
CA GLU A 88 22.00 2.68 0.19
C GLU A 88 21.51 3.78 1.14
N GLU A 89 22.18 4.92 1.18
CA GLU A 89 21.74 6.06 2.00
C GLU A 89 20.58 6.80 1.33
N ALA A 90 20.61 6.94 0.00
CA ALA A 90 19.59 7.66 -0.73
C ALA A 90 18.22 6.98 -0.62
N ILE A 91 18.18 5.64 -0.72
CA ILE A 91 16.93 4.88 -0.63
C ILE A 91 16.24 4.96 0.76
N ARG A 92 16.93 5.43 1.81
CA ARG A 92 16.33 5.64 3.13
C ARG A 92 15.32 6.77 3.17
N GLN A 93 15.32 7.63 2.14
CA GLN A 93 14.35 8.71 2.01
C GLN A 93 12.94 8.21 1.64
N PHE A 94 12.83 7.00 1.10
CA PHE A 94 11.52 6.38 0.86
C PHE A 94 10.83 6.03 2.18
N ARG A 95 9.55 6.38 2.28
CA ARG A 95 8.72 6.08 3.45
C ARG A 95 7.53 5.24 3.06
N MET A 96 7.15 4.30 3.93
CA MET A 96 5.87 3.63 3.85
C MET A 96 4.84 4.43 4.66
N ILE A 97 3.73 4.81 4.04
CA ILE A 97 2.65 5.53 4.69
C ILE A 97 1.30 4.86 4.43
N ARG A 98 0.37 5.01 5.38
CA ARG A 98 -1.03 4.56 5.27
C ARG A 98 -1.11 3.11 4.73
N LYS A 99 -2.00 2.87 3.75
CA LYS A 99 -2.28 1.57 3.14
C LYS A 99 -1.23 1.22 2.08
N GLY A 100 0.02 1.06 2.50
CA GLY A 100 1.11 0.64 1.63
C GLY A 100 1.51 1.68 0.58
N VAL A 101 1.23 2.97 0.78
CA VAL A 101 1.69 4.00 -0.17
C VAL A 101 3.18 4.22 0.10
N ILE A 102 3.99 4.17 -0.96
CA ILE A 102 5.40 4.55 -0.87
C ILE A 102 5.49 6.02 -1.22
N GLU A 103 6.13 6.79 -0.35
CA GLU A 103 6.31 8.23 -0.46
C GLU A 103 7.80 8.58 -0.57
N LEU A 104 8.11 9.58 -1.38
CA LEU A 104 9.43 10.19 -1.48
C LEU A 104 9.28 11.73 -1.40
N PRO A 105 10.07 12.44 -0.57
CA PRO A 105 10.03 13.90 -0.50
C PRO A 105 10.23 14.57 -1.87
N TRP A 106 9.71 15.77 -2.07
CA TRP A 106 9.83 16.49 -3.34
C TRP A 106 11.27 16.93 -3.65
N ASP A 107 12.07 17.19 -2.61
CA ASP A 107 13.47 17.66 -2.63
C ASP A 107 14.48 16.52 -2.39
N HIS A 108 14.08 15.28 -2.70
CA HIS A 108 14.91 14.11 -2.45
C HIS A 108 16.24 14.13 -3.22
N THR A 109 17.22 13.38 -2.72
CA THR A 109 18.52 13.20 -3.39
C THR A 109 18.72 11.81 -4.02
N VAL A 110 17.63 11.03 -4.14
CA VAL A 110 17.64 9.73 -4.82
C VAL A 110 18.10 9.88 -6.28
N PRO A 111 19.18 9.18 -6.70
CA PRO A 111 19.68 9.27 -8.07
C PRO A 111 18.70 8.70 -9.09
N ARG A 112 18.91 9.06 -10.36
CA ARG A 112 18.20 8.42 -11.46
C ARG A 112 18.45 6.92 -11.51
N GLY A 113 17.40 6.14 -11.77
CA GLY A 113 17.48 4.69 -11.87
C GLY A 113 16.18 4.00 -11.50
N ASP A 114 16.23 2.67 -11.50
CA ASP A 114 15.10 1.80 -11.23
C ASP A 114 15.21 1.23 -9.82
N TYR A 115 14.14 1.37 -9.04
CA TYR A 115 14.07 0.94 -7.65
C TYR A 115 12.92 -0.05 -7.51
N ILE A 116 13.25 -1.32 -7.25
CA ILE A 116 12.27 -2.41 -7.15
C ILE A 116 11.99 -2.68 -5.68
N PHE A 117 10.75 -2.52 -5.25
CA PHE A 117 10.36 -2.63 -3.85
C PHE A 117 9.84 -4.02 -3.50
N ASN A 118 10.41 -4.58 -2.44
CA ASN A 118 9.93 -5.79 -1.78
C ASN A 118 9.33 -5.41 -0.44
N LEU A 119 8.13 -5.89 -0.17
CA LEU A 119 7.37 -5.51 1.02
C LEU A 119 7.15 -6.69 1.96
N GLN A 120 6.97 -6.35 3.23
CA GLN A 120 6.44 -7.24 4.24
C GLN A 120 5.05 -6.75 4.62
N ILE A 121 4.06 -7.64 4.50
CA ILE A 121 2.65 -7.40 4.82
C ILE A 121 2.30 -8.25 6.02
N SER A 122 1.80 -7.64 7.09
CA SER A 122 1.59 -8.35 8.35
C SER A 122 0.23 -8.01 8.97
N ASN A 123 -0.27 -8.92 9.78
CA ASN A 123 -1.32 -8.67 10.76
C ASN A 123 -1.06 -9.54 12.00
N GLU A 124 -2.03 -9.62 12.90
CA GLU A 124 -1.88 -10.38 14.15
C GLU A 124 -1.45 -11.83 13.89
N GLY A 125 -0.24 -12.18 14.32
CA GLY A 125 0.29 -13.55 14.22
C GLY A 125 0.75 -13.99 12.82
N ARG A 126 0.65 -13.15 11.78
CA ARG A 126 1.16 -13.48 10.44
C ARG A 126 1.95 -12.35 9.81
N SER A 127 3.01 -12.74 9.09
CA SER A 127 3.81 -11.83 8.29
C SER A 127 4.25 -12.52 7.01
N LEU A 128 3.92 -11.93 5.87
CA LEU A 128 4.16 -12.49 4.55
C LEU A 128 4.98 -11.53 3.70
N ALA A 129 6.02 -12.09 3.09
CA ALA A 129 6.94 -11.43 2.19
C ALA A 129 6.37 -11.40 0.77
N LYS A 130 6.46 -10.25 0.09
CA LYS A 130 6.11 -10.11 -1.33
C LYS A 130 7.19 -9.32 -2.06
N ASP A 131 7.68 -9.92 -3.13
CA ASP A 131 8.83 -9.43 -3.87
C ASP A 131 8.36 -8.76 -5.16
N SER A 132 9.12 -7.75 -5.62
CA SER A 132 8.90 -7.04 -6.88
C SER A 132 7.48 -6.52 -7.05
N LEU A 133 6.90 -5.92 -6.00
CA LEU A 133 5.52 -5.45 -6.02
C LEU A 133 5.32 -4.16 -6.83
N ILE A 134 6.33 -3.29 -6.85
CA ILE A 134 6.32 -2.03 -7.59
C ILE A 134 7.73 -1.61 -7.97
N THR A 135 7.85 -1.05 -9.17
CA THR A 135 9.06 -0.38 -9.66
C THR A 135 8.84 1.12 -9.64
N ILE A 136 9.73 1.84 -8.96
CA ILE A 136 9.78 3.31 -9.03
C ILE A 136 10.95 3.68 -9.91
N ILE A 137 10.68 4.35 -11.02
CA ILE A 137 11.68 4.85 -11.95
C ILE A 137 11.92 6.33 -11.63
N ILE A 138 13.16 6.66 -11.28
CA ILE A 138 13.60 8.04 -11.04
C ILE A 138 14.26 8.58 -12.32
N ASN A 139 13.73 9.66 -12.91
CA ASN A 139 14.23 10.28 -14.16
C ASN A 139 14.58 11.77 -14.07
#